data_AF-A0A359E4Z0-F1
#
_entry.id   AF-A0A359E4Z0-F1
#
_cell.length_a   1.000
_cell.length_b   1.000
_cell.length_c   1.000
_cell.angle_alpha   90.00
_cell.angle_beta   90.00
_cell.angle_gamma   90.00
#
_symmetry.space_group_name_H-M   'P 1'
#
loop_
_entity.id
_entity.type
_entity.pdbx_description
1 polymer ?
#
loop_
_entity_poly.entity_id
_entity_poly.type
_entity_poly.pdbx_seq_one_letter_code
_entity_poly.pdbx_strand_id
1 'polypeptide(L)' 'MISSILWLIFGLLLLIKGADWLVDGASSLAKKFNVSDLAIGLTIVAFGTSAPELVVNVMSSIQGHHEIVFANIIGSNN' A
#
# COMPACT_ATOMS: atom_id res chain seq x y z
N MET A 1 8.39 9.30 22.94
CA MET A 1 7.78 7.95 22.88
C MET A 1 6.31 8.01 22.52
N ILE A 2 5.45 8.64 23.34
CA ILE A 2 4.02 8.79 23.01
C ILE A 2 3.80 9.54 21.69
N SER A 3 4.52 10.64 21.47
CA SER A 3 4.50 11.37 20.20
C SER A 3 4.85 10.51 18.99
N SER A 4 5.90 9.68 19.10
CA SER A 4 6.33 8.76 18.03
C SER A 4 5.26 7.72 17.70
N ILE A 5 4.59 7.17 18.72
CA ILE A 5 3.50 6.21 18.54
C ILE A 5 2.29 6.88 17.87
N LEU A 6 1.97 8.12 18.25
CA LEU A 6 0.90 8.88 17.60
C LEU A 6 1.21 9.11 16.11
N TRP A 7 2.45 9.50 15.78
CA TRP A 7 2.87 9.66 14.39
C TRP A 7 2.84 8.36 13.60
N LEU A 8 3.25 7.25 14.21
CA LEU A 8 3.18 5.92 13.59
C LEU A 8 1.73 5.56 13.23
N ILE A 9 0.80 5.66 14.19
CA ILE A 9 -0.61 5.32 13.98
C ILE A 9 -1.22 6.23 12.92
N PHE A 10 -0.97 7.54 13.01
CA PHE A 10 -1.51 8.50 12.06
C PHE A 10 -0.98 8.26 10.64
N GLY A 11 0.33 8.04 10.50
CA GLY A 11 0.94 7.72 9.21
C GLY A 11 0.41 6.41 8.62
N LEU A 12 0.24 5.37 9.43
CA LEU A 12 -0.32 4.09 8.99
C LEU A 12 -1.76 4.24 8.50
N LEU A 13 -2.60 4.99 9.23
CA LEU A 13 -3.97 5.26 8.80
C LEU A 13 -4.04 6.00 7.47
N LEU A 14 -3.19 7.03 7.29
CA LEU A 14 -3.11 7.76 6.03
C LEU A 14 -2.64 6.87 4.88
N LEU A 15 -1.68 5.98 5.14
CA LEU A 15 -1.16 5.08 4.12
C LEU A 15 -2.23 4.08 3.65
N ILE A 16 -2.94 3.45 4.58
CA ILE A 16 -4.04 2.52 4.28
C ILE A 16 -5.15 3.26 3.52
N LYS A 17 -5.59 4.42 4.03
CA LYS A 17 -6.67 5.17 3.40
C LYS A 17 -6.30 5.70 2.02
N GLY A 18 -5.04 6.09 1.84
CA GLY A 18 -4.49 6.48 0.54
C GLY A 18 -4.53 5.34 -0.46
N ALA A 19 -4.17 4.12 -0.03
CA ALA A 19 -4.26 2.93 -0.87
C ALA A 19 -5.72 2.60 -1.24
N ASP A 20 -6.67 2.66 -0.29
CA ASP A 20 -8.10 2.49 -0.58
C ASP A 20 -8.58 3.46 -1.66
N TRP A 21 -8.28 4.75 -1.49
CA TRP A 21 -8.71 5.78 -2.43
C TRP A 21 -8.08 5.63 -3.80
N LEU A 22 -6.82 5.17 -3.86
CA LEU A 22 -6.15 4.84 -5.11
C LEU A 22 -6.88 3.69 -5.83
N VAL A 23 -7.19 2.61 -5.12
CA VAL A 23 -7.91 1.45 -5.67
C VAL A 23 -9.29 1.82 -6.15
N ASP A 24 -10.06 2.55 -5.34
CA ASP A 24 -11.42 2.96 -5.67
C ASP A 24 -11.44 3.90 -6.89
N GLY A 25 -10.54 4.89 -6.91
CA GLY A 25 -10.40 5.84 -8.01
C GLY A 25 -9.99 5.15 -9.31
N ALA A 26 -8.95 4.32 -9.27
CA ALA A 26 -8.46 3.58 -10.43
C ALA A 26 -9.50 2.57 -10.94
N SER A 27 -10.18 1.85 -10.05
CA SER A 27 -11.24 0.89 -10.41
C SER A 27 -12.45 1.59 -11.02
N SER A 28 -12.87 2.74 -10.48
CA SER A 28 -13.95 3.54 -11.05
C SER A 28 -13.59 4.03 -12.45
N LEU A 29 -12.35 4.46 -12.66
CA LEU A 29 -11.86 4.85 -13.98
C LEU A 29 -11.88 3.67 -14.96
N ALA A 30 -11.33 2.51 -14.58
CA ALA A 30 -11.28 1.33 -15.42
C ALA A 30 -12.69 0.84 -15.83
N LYS A 31 -13.66 0.89 -14.91
CA LYS A 31 -15.07 0.58 -15.20
C LYS A 31 -15.66 1.50 -16.26
N LYS A 32 -15.35 2.79 -16.23
CA LYS A 32 -15.79 3.75 -17.27
C LYS A 32 -15.23 3.42 -18.66
N PHE A 33 -14.09 2.74 -18.72
CA PHE A 33 -13.48 2.25 -19.97
C PHE A 33 -13.93 0.82 -20.33
N ASN A 34 -14.97 0.27 -19.70
CA ASN A 34 -15.47 -1.09 -19.93
C ASN A 34 -14.43 -2.20 -19.67
N VAL A 35 -13.46 -1.96 -18.79
CA VAL A 35 -12.56 -3.01 -18.32
C VAL A 35 -13.35 -3.97 -17.42
N SER A 36 -13.15 -5.28 -17.60
CA SER A 36 -13.88 -6.30 -16.82
C SER A 36 -13.49 -6.27 -15.34
N ASP A 37 -14.45 -6.58 -14.46
CA ASP A 37 -14.19 -6.68 -13.02
C ASP A 37 -13.09 -7.70 -12.69
N LEU A 38 -12.99 -8.77 -13.48
CA LEU A 38 -11.90 -9.75 -13.36
C LEU A 38 -10.53 -9.11 -13.62
N ALA A 39 -10.39 -8.35 -14.70
CA ALA A 39 -9.13 -7.68 -15.00
C ALA A 39 -8.78 -6.63 -13.94
N ILE A 40 -9.77 -5.88 -13.45
CA ILE A 40 -9.59 -4.90 -12.35
C ILE A 40 -9.13 -5.61 -11.07
N GLY A 41 -9.77 -6.74 -10.71
CA GLY A 41 -9.41 -7.52 -9.53
C GLY A 41 -7.98 -8.07 -9.60
N LEU A 42 -7.62 -8.66 -10.75
CA LEU A 42 -6.30 -9.26 -10.98
C LEU A 42 -5.17 -8.23 -11.13
N THR A 43 -5.48 -6.95 -11.30
CA THR A 43 -4.48 -5.90 -11.53
C THR A 43 -4.55 -4.79 -10.49
N ILE A 44 -5.57 -3.93 -10.56
CA ILE A 44 -5.70 -2.73 -9.72
C ILE A 44 -5.86 -3.11 -8.25
N VAL A 45 -6.77 -4.04 -7.94
CA VAL A 45 -7.02 -4.44 -6.55
C VAL A 45 -5.83 -5.21 -6.00
N ALA A 46 -5.34 -6.21 -6.73
CA ALA A 46 -4.16 -7.00 -6.33
C ALA A 46 -2.92 -6.11 -6.11
N PHE A 47 -2.70 -5.08 -6.93
CA PHE A 47 -1.61 -4.13 -6.74
C PHE A 47 -1.86 -3.20 -5.55
N GLY A 48 -3.08 -2.68 -5.43
CA GLY A 48 -3.45 -1.73 -4.39
C GLY A 48 -3.33 -2.28 -2.98
N THR A 49 -3.60 -3.57 -2.77
CA THR A 49 -3.39 -4.24 -1.48
C THR A 49 -1.93 -4.30 -1.05
N SER A 50 -0.99 -4.18 -1.99
CA SER A 50 0.47 -4.18 -1.73
C SER A 50 1.10 -2.79 -1.84
N ALA A 51 0.29 -1.75 -2.07
CA ALA A 51 0.77 -0.38 -2.21
C ALA A 51 1.36 0.18 -0.90
N PRO A 52 0.75 -0.03 0.28
CA PRO A 52 1.37 0.37 1.56
C PRO A 52 2.77 -0.22 1.76
N GLU A 53 2.93 -1.51 1.51
CA GLU A 53 4.16 -2.28 1.68
C GLU A 53 5.24 -1.79 0.72
N LEU A 54 4.87 -1.49 -0.53
CA LEU A 54 5.78 -0.90 -1.50
C LEU A 54 6.33 0.43 -1.00
N VAL A 55 5.47 1.32 -0.50
CA VAL A 55 5.88 2.63 0.02
C VAL A 55 6.80 2.47 1.24
N VAL A 56 6.45 1.60 2.19
CA VAL A 56 7.29 1.34 3.38
C VAL A 56 8.65 0.79 2.96
N ASN A 57 8.70 -0.17 2.05
CA ASN A 57 9.94 -0.77 1.57
C ASN A 57 10.83 0.23 0.83
N VAL A 58 10.26 1.02 -0.09
CA VAL A 58 11.00 2.04 -0.84
C VAL A 58 11.57 3.10 0.10
N MET A 59 10.75 3.62 1.02
CA MET A 59 11.21 4.65 1.96
C MET A 59 12.27 4.11 2.93
N SER A 60 12.09 2.88 3.43
CA SER A 60 13.06 2.24 4.33
C SER A 60 14.38 1.96 3.61
N SER A 61 14.34 1.53 2.35
CA SER A 61 15.53 1.32 1.53
C SER A 61 16.29 2.63 1.28
N ILE A 62 15.58 3.71 0.92
CA ILE A 62 16.20 5.04 0.70
C ILE A 62 16.85 5.56 2.01
N GLN A 63 16.27 5.25 3.16
CA GLN A 63 16.79 5.64 4.46
C GLN A 63 17.88 4.69 5.01
N GLY A 64 18.21 3.61 4.30
CA GLY A 64 19.23 2.63 4.70
C GLY A 64 18.79 1.59 5.72
N HIS A 65 17.49 1.50 6.04
CA HIS A 65 16.90 0.56 7.01
C HIS A 65 16.56 -0.79 6.34
N HIS A 66 17.57 -1.52 5.90
CA HIS A 66 17.41 -2.77 5.15
C HIS A 66 16.73 -3.89 5.96
N GLU A 67 16.91 -3.88 7.28
CA GLU A 67 16.26 -4.80 8.21
C GLU A 67 14.73 -4.64 8.21
N ILE A 68 14.22 -3.41 8.08
CA ILE A 68 12.78 -3.13 7.99
C ILE A 68 12.24 -3.67 6.66
N VAL A 69 12.98 -3.45 5.56
CA VAL A 69 12.60 -3.96 4.24
C VAL A 69 12.47 -5.48 4.27
N PHE A 70 13.46 -6.18 4.83
CA PHE A 70 13.44 -7.63 4.92
C PHE A 70 12.30 -8.14 5.80
N ALA A 71 12.12 -7.52 6.98
CA ALA A 71 11.04 -7.89 7.91
C ALA A 71 9.65 -7.69 7.29
N ASN A 72 9.45 -6.59 6.55
CA ASN A 72 8.18 -6.30 5.90
C ASN A 72 7.89 -7.29 4.77
N ILE A 73 8.86 -7.62 3.90
CA ILE A 73 8.66 -8.58 2.80
C ILE A 73 8.33 -9.99 3.33
N ILE A 74 9.06 -10.46 4.34
CA ILE A 74 8.83 -11.80 4.91
C ILE A 74 7.55 -11.84 5.74
N GLY A 75 7.27 -10.77 6.50
CA GLY A 75 6.08 -10.67 7.34
C GLY A 75 4.77 -10.60 6.55
N SER A 76 4.77 -9.95 5.38
CA SER A 76 3.56 -9.79 4.55
C SER A 76 3.21 -11.01 3.69
N ASN A 77 4.15 -11.94 3.48
CA ASN A 77 4.00 -13.07 2.54
C ASN A 77 3.92 -14.45 3.23
N ASN A 78 3.93 -14.49 4.57
CA ASN A 78 3.77 -15.70 5.39
C ASN A 78 2.43 -15.67 6.13
#